data_AF-A0A5C7MY27-F1
#
_entry.id   AF-A0A5C7MY27-F1
#
_cell.length_a   1.000
_cell.length_b   1.000
_cell.length_c   1.000
_cell.angle_alpha   90.00
_cell.angle_beta   90.00
_cell.angle_gamma   90.00
#
_symmetry.space_group_name_H-M   'P 1'
#
loop_
_entity.id
_entity.type
_entity.pdbx_description
1 polymer ?
#
loop_
_entity_poly.entity_id
_entity_poly.type
_entity_poly.pdbx_seq_one_letter_code
_entity_poly.pdbx_strand_id
1 'polypeptide(L)'
;MASTTMIDTAATGSGLNSVGQTRMSAVTSGAPAAPVCSHVLGTPAALTGLLAAHVGMLGEKVGTGVATANASVATYTTTEETNQASLTI
;
A
#
# COMPACT_ATOMS: atom_id res chain seq x y z
N MET A 1 -10.86 -35.99 2.46
CA MET A 1 -10.27 -35.04 3.43
C MET A 1 -10.08 -33.74 2.70
N ALA A 2 -10.69 -32.65 3.15
CA ALA A 2 -10.48 -31.33 2.54
C ALA A 2 -8.99 -30.99 2.66
N SER A 3 -8.37 -30.60 1.55
CA SER A 3 -6.97 -30.16 1.56
C SER A 3 -6.93 -28.78 2.21
N THR A 4 -6.56 -28.73 3.48
CA THR A 4 -6.33 -27.47 4.21
C THR A 4 -5.14 -26.80 3.57
N THR A 5 -5.39 -25.91 2.61
CA THR A 5 -4.36 -25.03 2.06
C THR A 5 -4.14 -23.97 3.12
N MET A 6 -3.35 -24.28 4.15
CA MET A 6 -3.15 -23.40 5.28
C MET A 6 -2.30 -22.21 4.82
N ILE A 7 -2.97 -21.10 4.50
CA ILE A 7 -2.29 -19.86 4.14
C ILE A 7 -1.68 -19.28 5.41
N ASP A 8 -0.36 -19.03 5.39
CA ASP A 8 0.32 -18.29 6.45
C ASP A 8 -0.04 -16.81 6.34
N THR A 9 -1.12 -16.42 7.03
CA THR A 9 -1.66 -15.06 6.99
C THR A 9 -0.77 -14.06 7.75
N ALA A 10 0.01 -14.52 8.73
CA ALA A 10 0.98 -13.69 9.44
C ALA A 10 2.16 -13.32 8.53
N ALA A 11 2.75 -14.29 7.84
CA ALA A 11 3.81 -14.03 6.85
C ALA A 11 3.29 -13.19 5.69
N THR A 12 2.06 -13.45 5.23
CA THR A 12 1.41 -12.67 4.16
C THR A 12 1.22 -11.21 4.56
N GLY A 13 0.66 -10.94 5.74
CA GLY A 13 0.48 -9.58 6.24
C GLY A 13 1.81 -8.83 6.47
N SER A 14 2.82 -9.54 6.98
CA SER A 14 4.18 -8.98 7.12
C SER A 14 4.79 -8.62 5.75
N GLY A 15 4.65 -9.50 4.75
CA GLY A 15 5.09 -9.25 3.38
C GLY A 15 4.38 -8.06 2.73
N LEU A 16 3.06 -7.94 2.91
CA LEU A 16 2.27 -6.79 2.43
C LEU A 16 2.75 -5.47 3.05
N ASN A 17 3.03 -5.46 4.36
CA ASN A 17 3.57 -4.29 5.03
C ASN A 17 4.96 -3.92 4.55
N SER A 18 5.84 -4.92 4.35
CA SER A 18 7.19 -4.71 3.84
C SER A 18 7.18 -4.13 2.43
N VAL A 19 6.43 -4.74 1.51
CA VAL A 19 6.26 -4.24 0.13
C VAL A 19 5.59 -2.87 0.11
N GLY A 20 4.63 -2.63 1.01
CA GLY A 20 4.01 -1.33 1.21
C GLY A 20 5.02 -0.24 1.57
N GLN A 21 5.92 -0.52 2.51
CA GLN A 21 7.01 0.39 2.88
C GLN A 21 7.97 0.63 1.72
N THR A 22 8.35 -0.40 0.97
CA THR A 22 9.19 -0.25 -0.23
C THR A 22 8.53 0.66 -1.27
N ARG A 23 7.23 0.47 -1.53
CA ARG A 23 6.46 1.32 -2.45
C ARG A 23 6.37 2.76 -1.95
N MET A 24 6.14 2.96 -0.65
CA MET A 24 6.12 4.29 -0.04
C MET A 24 7.47 5.00 -0.19
N SER A 25 8.57 4.29 0.04
CA SER A 25 9.92 4.83 -0.15
C SER A 25 10.20 5.19 -1.61
N ALA A 26 9.69 4.41 -2.57
CA ALA A 26 9.85 4.70 -3.99
C ALA A 26 9.06 5.96 -4.42
N VAL A 27 7.87 6.16 -3.84
CA VAL A 27 7.05 7.36 -4.08
C VAL A 27 7.78 8.63 -3.64
N THR A 28 8.43 8.61 -2.46
CA THR A 28 9.15 9.78 -1.95
C THR A 28 10.48 10.01 -2.67
N SER A 29 11.21 8.95 -3.04
CA SER A 29 12.49 9.07 -3.75
C SER A 29 12.34 9.39 -5.24
N GLY A 30 11.20 9.05 -5.84
CA GLY A 30 10.92 9.26 -7.26
C GLY A 30 10.37 10.64 -7.62
N ALA A 31 10.21 11.54 -6.65
CA ALA A 31 9.66 12.88 -6.86
C ALA A 31 10.55 13.69 -7.84
N PRO A 32 10.07 14.05 -9.04
CA PRO A 32 10.86 14.80 -9.99
C PRO A 32 11.16 16.21 -9.48
N ALA A 33 12.41 16.66 -9.61
CA ALA A 33 12.74 18.07 -9.40
C ALA A 33 12.33 18.89 -10.63
N ALA A 34 11.56 19.95 -10.43
CA ALA A 34 11.20 20.85 -11.52
C ALA A 34 12.45 21.63 -12.00
N PRO A 35 12.68 21.78 -13.32
CA PRO A 35 13.76 22.63 -13.83
C PRO A 35 13.57 24.07 -13.38
N VAL A 36 14.60 24.65 -12.77
CA VAL A 36 14.59 26.06 -12.34
C VAL A 36 14.95 26.94 -13.54
N CYS A 37 14.01 27.17 -14.46
CA CYS A 37 14.21 28.12 -15.55
C CYS A 37 13.97 29.55 -15.03
N SER A 38 15.01 30.39 -15.09
CA SER A 38 15.02 31.77 -14.59
C SER A 38 14.16 32.77 -15.39
N HIS A 39 13.53 32.34 -16.50
CA HIS A 39 12.80 33.23 -17.40
C HIS A 39 11.28 33.23 -17.23
N VAL A 40 10.71 32.39 -16.37
CA VAL A 40 9.27 32.42 -16.07
C VAL A 40 9.05 32.47 -14.57
N LEU A 41 8.94 33.70 -14.04
CA LEU A 41 8.65 33.93 -12.62
C LEU A 41 7.28 33.31 -12.27
N GLY A 42 7.27 32.36 -11.34
CA GLY A 42 6.05 31.74 -10.77
C GLY A 42 5.73 30.32 -11.24
N THR A 43 6.01 29.96 -12.49
CA THR A 43 5.68 28.64 -13.06
C THR A 43 6.46 27.48 -12.44
N PRO A 44 7.77 27.59 -12.14
CA PRO A 44 8.53 26.51 -11.50
C PRO A 44 8.05 26.17 -10.08
N ALA A 45 7.62 27.19 -9.31
CA ALA A 45 7.12 27.00 -7.95
C ALA A 45 5.75 26.32 -7.94
N ALA A 46 4.83 26.74 -8.82
CA ALA A 46 3.53 26.10 -8.99
C ALA A 46 3.67 24.64 -9.45
N LEU A 47 4.60 24.36 -10.38
CA LEU A 47 4.88 23.00 -10.82
C LEU A 47 5.40 22.14 -9.66
N THR A 48 6.37 22.65 -8.90
CA THR A 48 6.95 21.94 -7.74
C THR A 48 5.88 21.61 -6.70
N GLY A 49 4.97 22.54 -6.41
CA GLY A 49 3.84 22.32 -5.50
C GLY A 49 2.88 21.25 -6.01
N LEU A 50 2.58 21.23 -7.32
CA LEU A 50 1.72 20.22 -7.93
C LEU A 50 2.34 18.83 -7.88
N LEU A 51 3.65 18.73 -8.16
CA LEU A 51 4.40 17.48 -8.06
C LEU A 51 4.41 16.96 -6.62
N ALA A 52 4.67 17.82 -5.64
CA ALA A 52 4.62 17.46 -4.22
C ALA A 52 3.22 16.97 -3.80
N ALA A 53 2.16 17.64 -4.24
CA ALA A 53 0.78 17.22 -3.98
C ALA A 53 0.47 15.85 -4.62
N HIS A 54 0.93 15.60 -5.84
CA HIS A 54 0.71 14.33 -6.51
C HIS A 54 1.45 13.16 -5.84
N VAL A 55 2.68 13.40 -5.38
CA VAL A 55 3.46 12.44 -4.58
C VAL A 55 2.74 12.13 -3.27
N GLY A 56 2.20 13.15 -2.58
CA GLY A 56 1.39 12.97 -1.38
C GLY A 56 0.16 12.08 -1.60
N MET A 57 -0.63 12.40 -2.63
CA MET A 57 -1.82 11.60 -2.99
C MET A 57 -1.46 10.14 -3.37
N LEU A 58 -0.32 9.94 -4.04
CA LEU A 58 0.13 8.60 -4.39
C LEU A 58 0.55 7.81 -3.15
N GLY A 59 1.23 8.45 -2.19
CA GLY A 59 1.56 7.86 -0.90
C GLY A 59 0.32 7.42 -0.12
N GLU A 60 -0.69 8.29 -0.03
CA GLU A 60 -1.97 7.95 0.60
C GLU A 60 -2.62 6.71 -0.02
N LYS A 61 -2.69 6.64 -1.36
CA LYS A 61 -3.25 5.47 -2.07
C LYS A 61 -2.49 4.19 -1.76
N VAL A 62 -1.16 4.24 -1.67
CA VAL A 62 -0.35 3.07 -1.30
C VAL A 62 -0.68 2.65 0.14
N GLY A 63 -0.74 3.60 1.07
CA GLY A 63 -1.07 3.32 2.47
C GLY A 63 -2.46 2.69 2.64
N THR A 64 -3.48 3.29 2.02
CA THR A 64 -4.85 2.75 2.04
C THR A 64 -4.92 1.36 1.42
N GLY A 65 -4.28 1.15 0.27
CA GLY A 65 -4.28 -0.16 -0.41
C GLY A 65 -3.65 -1.27 0.44
N VAL A 66 -2.54 -0.98 1.12
CA VAL A 66 -1.88 -1.94 2.04
C VAL A 66 -2.79 -2.26 3.22
N ALA A 67 -3.43 -1.24 3.82
CA ALA A 67 -4.36 -1.44 4.93
C ALA A 67 -5.55 -2.30 4.53
N THR A 68 -6.16 -2.03 3.37
CA THR A 68 -7.28 -2.84 2.85
C THR A 68 -6.85 -4.29 2.58
N ALA A 69 -5.68 -4.50 1.97
CA ALA A 69 -5.16 -5.85 1.70
C ALA A 69 -4.93 -6.64 3.00
N ASN A 70 -4.32 -6.02 4.02
CA ASN A 70 -4.16 -6.65 5.33
C ASN A 70 -5.49 -6.99 6.00
N ALA A 71 -6.48 -6.10 5.90
CA ALA A 71 -7.82 -6.38 6.41
C ALA A 71 -8.45 -7.60 5.72
N SER A 72 -8.29 -7.74 4.40
CA SER A 72 -8.76 -8.93 3.67
C SER A 72 -8.08 -10.22 4.13
N VAL A 73 -6.76 -10.18 4.40
CA VAL A 73 -6.02 -11.32 4.94
C VAL A 73 -6.51 -11.71 6.34
N ALA A 74 -6.83 -10.72 7.19
CA ALA A 74 -7.42 -10.96 8.50
C ALA A 74 -8.82 -11.59 8.39
N THR A 75 -9.68 -11.08 7.49
CA THR A 75 -11.02 -11.64 7.24
C THR A 75 -10.96 -13.08 6.74
N TYR A 76 -9.98 -13.41 5.89
CA TYR A 76 -9.75 -14.77 5.43
C TYR A 76 -9.48 -15.71 6.62
N THR A 77 -8.59 -15.31 7.53
CA THR A 77 -8.27 -16.10 8.75
C THR A 77 -9.53 -16.39 9.57
N THR A 78 -10.34 -15.37 9.87
CA THR A 78 -11.59 -15.53 10.64
C THR A 78 -12.60 -16.43 9.93
N THR A 79 -12.66 -16.36 8.60
CA THR A 79 -13.57 -17.19 7.81
C THR A 79 -13.15 -18.66 7.83
N GLU A 80 -11.85 -18.94 7.69
CA GLU A 80 -11.32 -20.30 7.80
C GLU A 80 -11.54 -20.90 9.20
N GLU A 81 -11.31 -20.12 10.27
CA GLU A 81 -11.60 -20.55 11.65
C GLU A 81 -13.08 -20.88 11.85
N THR A 82 -13.98 -20.04 11.33
CA THR A 82 -15.43 -20.24 11.40
C THR A 82 -15.87 -21.48 10.63
N ASN A 83 -15.31 -21.70 9.44
CA ASN A 83 -15.62 -22.87 8.61
C ASN A 83 -15.13 -24.16 9.29
N GLN A 84 -13.94 -24.17 9.88
CA GLN A 84 -13.44 -25.32 10.64
C GLN A 84 -14.32 -25.64 11.86
N ALA A 85 -14.73 -24.62 12.62
CA ALA A 85 -15.64 -24.80 13.75
C ALA A 85 -16.99 -25.37 13.31
N SER A 86 -17.49 -24.99 12.14
CA SER A 86 -18.76 -25.49 11.59
C SER A 86 -18.69 -26.94 11.09
N LEU A 87 -17.51 -27.42 10.71
CA LEU A 87 -17.29 -28.79 10.23
C LEU A 87 -16.98 -29.80 11.35
N THR A 88 -16.75 -29.33 12.57
CA THR A 88 -16.45 -30.16 13.75
C THR A 88 -17.67 -30.39 14.66
N ILE A 89 -18.83 -29.86 14.28
CA ILE A 89 -20.15 -30.08 14.91
C ILE A 89 -20.92 -31.12 14.08
#